data_AF-A0A9E3TYM6-F1
#
_entry.id   AF-A0A9E3TYM6-F1
#
_cell.length_a   1.000
_cell.length_b   1.000
_cell.length_c   1.000
_cell.angle_alpha   90.00
_cell.angle_beta   90.00
_cell.angle_gamma   90.00
#
_symmetry.space_group_name_H-M   'P 1'
#
loop_
_entity.id
_entity.type
_entity.pdbx_description
1 polymer ?
#
loop_
_entity_poly.entity_id
_entity_poly.type
_entity_poly.pdbx_seq_one_letter_code
_entity_poly.pdbx_strand_id
1 'polypeptide(L)'
;MGWHRSLLIGTFLPFCWLAMQAVHELGHVAAGLSTGGAVSKVVLHPLQISRTDLAENPHALIVAWTGPLVGITAPLGILVLFKFAKRPSWYLVQFFAGFCLIANGTYIGIGSFAGVGDAGDLINHGSPIWCLWVFGLLSVPLGLYLWNGLGSHFGLTGAYGEVSSQAAFASCGLLTLIVIAELVFGGG
;
A
#
# COMPACT_ATOMS: atom_id res chain seq x y z
N MET A 1 7.42 5.39 -27.90
CA MET A 1 6.96 4.92 -26.58
C MET A 1 5.71 4.08 -26.83
N GLY A 2 5.75 2.76 -26.65
CA GLY A 2 4.59 1.91 -26.98
C GLY A 2 3.38 2.28 -26.10
N TRP A 3 2.21 2.50 -26.71
CA TRP A 3 0.97 2.92 -26.02
C TRP A 3 0.65 2.08 -24.77
N HIS A 4 0.82 0.75 -24.85
CA HIS A 4 0.59 -0.17 -23.73
C HIS A 4 1.48 0.11 -22.51
N ARG A 5 2.73 0.57 -22.73
CA ARG A 5 3.65 0.95 -21.64
C ARG A 5 3.12 2.16 -20.89
N SER A 6 2.74 3.21 -21.62
CA SER A 6 2.20 4.43 -21.03
C SER A 6 0.90 4.16 -20.28
N LEU A 7 0.02 3.33 -20.85
CA LEU A 7 -1.22 2.92 -20.21
C LEU A 7 -0.95 2.14 -18.92
N LEU A 8 -0.08 1.12 -18.96
CA LEU A 8 0.25 0.31 -17.78
C LEU A 8 0.83 1.18 -16.67
N ILE A 9 1.90 1.95 -16.94
CA ILE A 9 2.56 2.76 -15.91
C ILE A 9 1.60 3.84 -15.39
N GLY A 10 0.92 4.55 -16.30
CA GLY A 10 0.01 5.65 -15.96
C GLY A 10 -1.21 5.22 -15.16
N THR A 11 -1.64 3.96 -15.27
CA THR A 11 -2.79 3.44 -14.50
C THR A 11 -2.38 2.60 -13.29
N PHE A 12 -1.26 1.89 -13.36
CA PHE A 12 -0.85 0.98 -12.29
C PHE A 12 -0.24 1.73 -11.09
N LEU A 13 0.50 2.82 -11.32
CA LEU A 13 1.02 3.65 -10.22
C LEU A 13 -0.10 4.25 -9.34
N PRO A 14 -1.11 4.95 -9.89
CA PRO A 14 -2.20 5.46 -9.05
C PRO A 14 -3.02 4.32 -8.43
N PHE A 15 -3.20 3.20 -9.14
CA PHE A 15 -3.83 2.02 -8.53
C PHE A 15 -3.05 1.53 -7.30
N CYS A 16 -1.73 1.43 -7.38
CA CYS A 16 -0.89 1.03 -6.26
C CYS A 16 -1.02 1.99 -5.07
N TRP A 17 -1.13 3.31 -5.31
CA TRP A 17 -1.35 4.29 -4.25
C TRP A 17 -2.67 4.06 -3.52
N LEU A 18 -3.78 3.99 -4.25
CA LEU A 18 -5.13 3.79 -3.69
C LEU A 18 -5.27 2.43 -2.99
N ALA A 19 -4.79 1.36 -3.64
CA ALA A 19 -4.84 0.03 -3.07
C ALA A 19 -3.97 -0.09 -1.81
N MET A 20 -2.83 0.59 -1.75
CA MET A 20 -1.97 0.62 -0.57
C MET A 20 -2.70 1.30 0.60
N GLN A 21 -3.34 2.45 0.37
CA GLN A 21 -4.18 3.12 1.38
C GLN A 21 -5.30 2.20 1.87
N ALA A 22 -6.05 1.56 0.96
CA ALA A 22 -7.13 0.65 1.33
C ALA A 22 -6.65 -0.54 2.20
N VAL A 23 -5.52 -1.16 1.86
CA VAL A 23 -4.96 -2.28 2.65
C VAL A 23 -4.43 -1.80 4.00
N HIS A 24 -3.85 -0.60 4.04
CA HIS A 24 -3.39 0.04 5.27
C HIS A 24 -4.56 0.33 6.22
N GLU A 25 -5.60 1.01 5.76
CA GLU A 25 -6.80 1.30 6.57
C GLU A 25 -7.52 0.04 7.00
N LEU A 26 -7.56 -1.00 6.15
CA LEU A 26 -8.10 -2.30 6.53
C LEU A 26 -7.38 -2.89 7.76
N GLY A 27 -6.07 -2.64 7.90
CA GLY A 27 -5.32 -3.00 9.09
C GLY A 27 -5.81 -2.29 10.35
N HIS A 28 -6.05 -0.98 10.28
CA HIS A 28 -6.62 -0.22 11.40
C HIS A 28 -8.02 -0.69 11.76
N VAL A 29 -8.89 -0.91 10.77
CA VAL A 29 -10.25 -1.43 10.98
C VAL A 29 -10.20 -2.79 11.66
N ALA A 30 -9.39 -3.72 11.14
CA ALA A 30 -9.27 -5.06 11.70
C ALA A 30 -8.74 -5.04 13.15
N ALA A 31 -7.74 -4.20 13.44
CA ALA A 31 -7.21 -4.03 14.79
C ALA A 31 -8.23 -3.38 15.73
N GLY A 32 -8.90 -2.31 15.28
CA GLY A 32 -9.92 -1.61 16.06
C GLY A 32 -11.02 -2.56 16.50
N LEU A 33 -11.59 -3.31 15.55
CA LEU A 33 -12.64 -4.28 15.84
C LEU A 33 -12.15 -5.44 16.73
N SER A 34 -10.95 -5.97 16.49
CA SER A 34 -10.42 -7.11 17.26
C SER A 34 -9.96 -6.76 18.67
N THR A 35 -9.66 -5.48 18.93
CA THR A 35 -9.27 -4.98 20.25
C THR A 35 -10.44 -4.39 21.03
N GLY A 36 -11.67 -4.55 20.55
CA GLY A 36 -12.89 -4.08 21.22
C GLY A 36 -13.22 -2.60 20.99
N GLY A 37 -12.58 -1.97 20.02
CA GLY A 37 -12.96 -0.65 19.53
C GLY A 37 -14.13 -0.67 18.56
N ALA A 38 -14.66 0.51 18.26
CA ALA A 38 -15.77 0.70 17.32
C ALA A 38 -15.35 1.65 16.20
N VAL A 39 -15.49 1.22 14.94
CA VAL A 39 -15.19 2.07 13.78
C VAL A 39 -16.31 3.08 13.60
N SER A 40 -15.96 4.36 13.64
CA SER A 40 -16.88 5.47 13.41
C SER A 40 -16.96 5.80 11.91
N LYS A 41 -15.79 5.95 11.27
CA LYS A 41 -15.70 6.36 9.88
C LYS A 41 -14.42 5.80 9.25
N VAL A 42 -14.52 5.36 8.00
CA VAL A 42 -13.35 5.08 7.15
C VAL A 42 -13.43 6.02 5.97
N VAL A 43 -12.39 6.82 5.78
CA VAL A 43 -12.25 7.74 4.65
C VAL A 43 -11.27 7.14 3.67
N LEU A 44 -11.75 6.79 2.48
CA LEU A 44 -10.94 6.35 1.35
C LEU A 44 -11.38 7.18 0.15
N HIS A 45 -10.55 8.08 -0.34
CA HIS A 45 -10.93 8.92 -1.46
C HIS A 45 -9.72 9.22 -2.34
N PRO A 46 -9.85 9.17 -3.69
CA PRO A 46 -8.68 9.27 -4.57
C PRO A 46 -7.86 10.56 -4.44
N LEU A 47 -8.51 11.60 -3.91
CA LEU A 47 -7.97 12.95 -3.75
C LEU A 47 -7.76 13.36 -2.29
N GLN A 48 -7.90 12.44 -1.33
CA GLN A 48 -7.69 12.72 0.09
C GLN A 48 -6.71 11.70 0.69
N ILE A 49 -6.12 12.04 1.83
CA ILE A 49 -5.36 11.08 2.62
C ILE A 49 -6.37 10.19 3.34
N SER A 50 -6.17 8.88 3.24
CA SER A 50 -7.01 7.91 3.91
C SER A 50 -6.91 8.06 5.42
N ARG A 51 -7.98 7.71 6.12
CA ARG A 51 -7.97 7.60 7.58
C ARG A 51 -9.09 6.70 8.09
N THR A 52 -8.84 6.08 9.24
CA THR A 52 -9.83 5.33 10.00
C THR A 52 -10.06 6.02 11.34
N ASP A 53 -11.26 6.57 11.50
CA ASP A 53 -11.71 7.19 12.74
C ASP A 53 -12.42 6.12 13.60
N LEU A 54 -11.91 5.87 14.80
CA LEU A 54 -12.54 4.99 15.79
C LEU A 54 -13.32 5.81 16.82
N ALA A 55 -14.58 5.46 17.07
CA ALA A 55 -15.38 6.05 18.16
C ALA A 55 -14.84 5.64 19.53
N GLU A 56 -14.36 4.40 19.62
CA GLU A 56 -13.71 3.85 20.82
C GLU A 56 -12.42 3.16 20.38
N ASN A 57 -11.31 3.51 21.03
CA ASN A 57 -9.99 2.98 20.70
C ASN A 57 -9.22 2.61 21.98
N PRO A 58 -9.58 1.49 22.64
CA PRO A 58 -8.95 1.08 23.89
C PRO A 58 -7.46 0.74 23.74
N HIS A 59 -7.02 0.40 22.51
CA HIS A 59 -5.67 -0.07 22.22
C HIS A 59 -5.05 0.69 21.04
N ALA A 60 -5.02 2.02 21.12
CA ALA A 60 -4.58 2.90 20.04
C ALA A 60 -3.19 2.58 19.48
N LEU A 61 -2.23 2.19 20.34
CA LEU A 61 -0.89 1.80 19.88
C LEU A 61 -0.93 0.54 18.98
N ILE A 62 -1.77 -0.44 19.31
CA ILE A 62 -1.93 -1.66 18.51
C ILE A 62 -2.58 -1.30 17.17
N VAL A 63 -3.65 -0.51 17.21
CA VAL A 63 -4.36 -0.07 16.00
C VAL A 63 -3.41 0.68 15.06
N ALA A 64 -2.69 1.69 15.57
CA ALA A 64 -1.79 2.51 14.77
C ALA A 64 -0.61 1.71 14.16
N TRP A 65 -0.08 0.69 14.85
CA TRP A 65 0.92 -0.20 14.25
C TRP A 65 0.33 -1.18 13.23
N THR A 66 -0.90 -1.63 13.43
CA THR A 66 -1.47 -2.69 12.60
C THR A 66 -1.77 -2.23 11.18
N GLY A 67 -2.13 -0.96 10.97
CA GLY A 67 -2.30 -0.36 9.64
C GLY A 67 -1.09 -0.58 8.73
N PRO A 68 0.09 -0.04 9.07
CA PRO A 68 1.30 -0.22 8.27
C PRO A 68 1.81 -1.66 8.26
N LEU A 69 1.64 -2.44 9.34
CA LEU A 69 2.05 -3.85 9.37
C LEU A 69 1.22 -4.71 8.41
N VAL A 70 -0.10 -4.57 8.40
CA VAL A 70 -0.98 -5.25 7.43
C VAL A 70 -0.70 -4.71 6.03
N GLY A 71 -0.52 -3.39 5.92
CA GLY A 71 -0.14 -2.68 4.70
C GLY A 71 1.05 -3.32 3.97
N ILE A 72 2.05 -3.85 4.69
CA ILE A 72 3.20 -4.53 4.08
C ILE A 72 3.08 -6.05 4.06
N THR A 73 2.52 -6.68 5.10
CA THR A 73 2.51 -8.14 5.22
C THR A 73 1.48 -8.80 4.30
N ALA A 74 0.30 -8.19 4.13
CA ALA A 74 -0.74 -8.68 3.24
C ALA A 74 -0.27 -8.76 1.77
N PRO A 75 0.28 -7.69 1.14
CA PRO A 75 0.74 -7.79 -0.25
C PRO A 75 1.95 -8.72 -0.41
N LEU A 76 2.83 -8.84 0.59
CA LEU A 76 3.90 -9.84 0.59
C LEU A 76 3.34 -11.27 0.62
N GLY A 77 2.33 -11.53 1.43
CA GLY A 77 1.62 -12.81 1.46
C GLY A 77 1.01 -13.14 0.09
N ILE A 78 0.32 -12.18 -0.54
CA ILE A 78 -0.25 -12.35 -1.89
C ILE A 78 0.85 -12.61 -2.92
N LEU A 79 1.99 -11.92 -2.84
CA LEU A 79 3.13 -12.16 -3.72
C LEU A 79 3.64 -13.60 -3.61
N VAL A 80 3.81 -14.07 -2.37
CA VAL A 80 4.23 -15.45 -2.08
C VAL A 80 3.26 -16.44 -2.71
N LEU A 81 1.95 -16.25 -2.52
CA LEU A 81 0.91 -17.08 -3.14
C LEU A 81 0.98 -17.07 -4.67
N PHE A 82 1.18 -15.92 -5.30
CA PHE A 82 1.27 -15.81 -6.76
C PHE A 82 2.50 -16.50 -7.34
N LYS A 83 3.64 -16.40 -6.65
CA LYS A 83 4.87 -17.11 -7.04
C LYS A 83 4.70 -18.61 -6.89
N PHE A 84 4.14 -19.09 -5.78
CA PHE A 84 3.86 -20.52 -5.58
C PHE A 84 2.87 -21.06 -6.62
N ALA A 85 1.82 -20.32 -6.93
CA ALA A 85 0.84 -20.66 -7.96
C ALA A 85 1.33 -20.41 -9.40
N LYS A 86 2.59 -19.99 -9.59
CA LYS A 86 3.23 -19.70 -10.89
C LYS A 86 2.38 -18.77 -11.78
N ARG A 87 1.69 -17.79 -11.19
CA ARG A 87 0.81 -16.89 -11.93
C ARG A 87 1.64 -15.91 -12.75
N PRO A 88 1.34 -15.70 -14.05
CA PRO A 88 2.14 -14.84 -14.92
C PRO A 88 2.14 -13.36 -14.49
N SER A 89 1.15 -12.94 -13.70
CA SER A 89 1.02 -11.59 -13.15
C SER A 89 1.80 -11.34 -11.85
N TRP A 90 2.67 -12.27 -11.42
CA TRP A 90 3.43 -12.14 -10.18
C TRP A 90 4.24 -10.83 -10.11
N TYR A 91 4.70 -10.31 -11.26
CA TYR A 91 5.52 -9.10 -11.32
C TYR A 91 4.74 -7.83 -10.96
N LEU A 92 3.44 -7.77 -11.27
CA LEU A 92 2.55 -6.68 -10.85
C LEU A 92 2.35 -6.72 -9.33
N VAL A 93 2.13 -7.91 -8.78
CA VAL A 93 2.00 -8.10 -7.32
C VAL A 93 3.32 -7.79 -6.62
N GLN A 94 4.47 -8.16 -7.22
CA GLN A 94 5.78 -7.82 -6.69
C GLN A 94 6.02 -6.32 -6.68
N PHE A 95 5.64 -5.64 -7.75
CA PHE A 95 5.68 -4.18 -7.81
C PHE A 95 4.81 -3.57 -6.72
N PHE A 96 3.56 -4.03 -6.57
CA PHE A 96 2.64 -3.53 -5.54
C PHE A 96 3.16 -3.80 -4.11
N ALA A 97 3.70 -4.99 -3.83
CA ALA A 97 4.29 -5.29 -2.53
C ALA A 97 5.52 -4.42 -2.22
N GLY A 98 6.39 -4.20 -3.21
CA GLY A 98 7.51 -3.27 -3.10
C GLY A 98 7.04 -1.83 -2.86
N PHE A 99 5.98 -1.40 -3.57
CA PHE A 99 5.35 -0.10 -3.37
C PHE A 99 4.82 0.06 -1.95
N CYS A 100 4.10 -0.94 -1.43
CA CYS A 100 3.55 -0.91 -0.08
C CYS A 100 4.65 -0.83 0.98
N LEU A 101 5.74 -1.58 0.82
CA LEU A 101 6.91 -1.51 1.69
C LEU A 101 7.54 -0.11 1.70
N ILE A 102 7.76 0.48 0.53
CA ILE A 102 8.34 1.83 0.41
C ILE A 102 7.39 2.86 1.00
N ALA A 103 6.12 2.86 0.60
CA ALA A 103 5.14 3.85 1.01
C ALA A 103 4.92 3.83 2.54
N ASN A 104 4.63 2.66 3.12
CA ASN A 104 4.44 2.54 4.57
C ASN A 104 5.74 2.81 5.33
N GLY A 105 6.88 2.31 4.83
CA GLY A 105 8.19 2.54 5.44
C GLY A 105 8.58 4.02 5.48
N THR A 106 8.37 4.74 4.36
CA THR A 106 8.60 6.17 4.27
C THR A 106 7.60 6.95 5.11
N TYR A 107 6.31 6.59 5.08
CA TYR A 107 5.26 7.25 5.86
C TYR A 107 5.54 7.21 7.36
N ILE A 108 5.82 6.02 7.91
CA ILE A 108 6.14 5.86 9.34
C ILE A 108 7.53 6.40 9.68
N GLY A 109 8.54 6.07 8.88
CA GLY A 109 9.93 6.44 9.15
C GLY A 109 10.15 7.95 9.06
N ILE A 110 9.74 8.59 7.97
CA ILE A 110 9.91 10.04 7.79
C ILE A 110 8.84 10.82 8.55
N GLY A 111 7.59 10.32 8.61
CA GLY A 111 6.53 10.96 9.37
C GLY A 111 6.85 11.11 10.86
N SER A 112 7.73 10.26 11.40
CA SER A 112 8.19 10.34 12.79
C SER A 112 8.90 11.65 13.15
N PHE A 113 9.54 12.33 12.18
CA PHE A 113 10.22 13.61 12.43
C PHE A 113 9.23 14.76 12.63
N ALA A 114 8.06 14.71 11.97
CA ALA A 114 7.03 15.73 12.07
C ALA A 114 5.91 15.34 13.05
N GLY A 115 5.86 14.08 13.50
CA GLY A 115 4.82 13.57 14.39
C GLY A 115 3.42 13.63 13.75
N VAL A 116 3.33 13.35 12.45
CA VAL A 116 2.07 13.46 11.66
C VAL A 116 1.48 12.09 11.34
N GLY A 117 0.16 12.03 11.23
CA GLY A 117 -0.58 10.79 10.95
C GLY A 117 -0.25 9.70 11.96
N ASP A 118 -0.20 8.46 11.48
CA ASP A 118 0.11 7.28 12.29
C ASP A 118 1.41 7.40 13.04
N ALA A 119 2.44 8.02 12.46
CA ALA A 119 3.72 8.18 13.14
C ALA A 119 3.57 9.05 14.40
N GLY A 120 2.73 10.09 14.33
CA GLY A 120 2.34 10.90 15.48
C GLY A 120 1.55 10.08 16.50
N ASP A 121 0.55 9.34 16.06
CA ASP A 121 -0.27 8.50 16.93
C ASP A 121 0.58 7.45 17.65
N LEU A 122 1.51 6.81 16.95
CA LEU A 122 2.45 5.84 17.53
C LEU A 122 3.29 6.48 18.62
N ILE A 123 3.87 7.65 18.38
CA ILE A 123 4.69 8.37 19.37
C ILE A 123 3.84 8.78 20.59
N ASN A 124 2.65 9.35 20.35
CA ASN A 124 1.75 9.82 21.39
C ASN A 124 1.24 8.69 22.29
N HIS A 125 1.08 7.47 21.75
CA HIS A 125 0.65 6.30 22.49
C HIS A 125 1.83 5.44 23.00
N GLY A 126 3.05 5.97 23.00
CA GLY A 126 4.19 5.39 23.70
C GLY A 126 5.11 4.50 22.87
N SER A 127 4.97 4.46 21.54
CA SER A 127 5.94 3.80 20.67
C SER A 127 7.29 4.53 20.73
N PRO A 128 8.40 3.83 21.01
CA PRO A 128 9.72 4.45 20.89
C PRO A 128 9.99 4.89 19.45
N ILE A 129 10.47 6.12 19.27
CA ILE A 129 10.73 6.70 17.94
C ILE A 129 11.71 5.85 17.11
N TRP A 130 12.69 5.20 17.75
CA TRP A 130 13.65 4.34 17.06
C TRP A 130 12.99 3.13 16.39
N CYS A 131 11.87 2.63 16.91
CA CYS A 131 11.12 1.54 16.26
C CYS A 131 10.58 1.98 14.89
N LEU A 132 10.12 3.24 14.78
CA LEU A 132 9.61 3.80 13.53
C LEU A 132 10.75 3.97 12.52
N TRP A 133 11.94 4.39 12.97
CA TRP A 133 13.13 4.47 12.12
C TRP A 133 13.59 3.11 11.63
N VAL A 134 13.63 2.10 12.51
CA VAL A 134 13.97 0.72 12.12
C VAL A 134 12.95 0.18 11.13
N PHE A 135 11.66 0.42 11.35
CA PHE A 135 10.60 0.02 10.41
C PHE A 135 10.82 0.62 9.02
N GLY A 136 11.10 1.93 8.94
CA GLY A 136 11.40 2.60 7.67
C GLY A 136 12.70 2.12 7.01
N LEU A 137 13.78 2.01 7.80
CA LEU A 137 15.11 1.60 7.34
C LEU A 137 15.13 0.16 6.82
N LEU A 138 14.26 -0.72 7.31
CA LEU A 138 14.11 -2.07 6.78
C LEU A 138 13.14 -2.12 5.59
N SER A 139 11.98 -1.48 5.72
CA SER A 139 10.92 -1.59 4.70
C SER A 139 11.31 -0.95 3.37
N VAL A 140 11.91 0.24 3.38
CA VAL A 140 12.24 0.95 2.14
C VAL A 140 13.30 0.19 1.31
N PRO A 141 14.45 -0.25 1.85
CA PRO A 141 15.41 -1.03 1.08
C PRO A 141 14.84 -2.38 0.61
N LEU A 142 14.02 -3.05 1.43
CA LEU A 142 13.37 -4.30 1.01
C LEU A 142 12.40 -4.07 -0.16
N GLY A 143 11.64 -2.98 -0.14
CA GLY A 143 10.75 -2.64 -1.24
C GLY A 143 11.51 -2.30 -2.53
N LEU A 144 12.62 -1.57 -2.42
CA LEU A 144 13.52 -1.30 -3.56
C LEU A 144 14.18 -2.58 -4.08
N TYR A 145 14.55 -3.50 -3.19
CA TYR A 145 15.05 -4.81 -3.57
C TYR A 145 13.99 -5.62 -4.33
N LEU A 146 12.72 -5.58 -3.93
CA LEU A 146 11.63 -6.22 -4.68
C LEU A 146 11.39 -5.57 -6.05
N TRP A 147 11.66 -4.28 -6.22
CA TRP A 147 11.58 -3.64 -7.54
C TRP A 147 12.74 -3.98 -8.46
N ASN A 148 13.84 -4.51 -7.93
CA ASN A 148 14.99 -4.90 -8.73
C ASN A 148 14.60 -5.95 -9.78
N GLY A 149 15.02 -5.73 -11.03
CA GLY A 149 14.74 -6.63 -12.15
C GLY A 149 13.36 -6.50 -12.79
N LEU A 150 12.44 -5.68 -12.26
CA LEU A 150 11.10 -5.53 -12.85
C LEU A 150 11.08 -4.70 -14.15
N GLY A 151 12.14 -3.95 -14.45
CA GLY A 151 12.19 -3.01 -15.57
C GLY A 151 11.86 -3.61 -16.94
N SER A 152 12.22 -4.87 -17.20
CA SER A 152 11.91 -5.56 -18.46
C SER A 152 10.41 -5.75 -18.67
N HIS A 153 9.67 -6.08 -17.60
CA HIS A 153 8.22 -6.31 -17.64
C HIS A 153 7.39 -5.03 -17.86
N PHE A 154 7.97 -3.87 -17.50
CA PHE A 154 7.36 -2.55 -17.75
C PHE A 154 7.91 -1.88 -19.02
N GLY A 155 8.74 -2.58 -19.80
CA GLY A 155 9.33 -2.07 -21.03
C GLY A 155 10.27 -0.88 -20.82
N LEU A 156 10.98 -0.85 -19.68
CA LEU A 156 11.97 0.15 -19.31
C LEU A 156 13.41 -0.24 -19.67
N THR A 157 13.67 -1.53 -19.94
CA THR A 157 14.98 -2.03 -20.38
C THR A 157 14.92 -2.58 -21.81
N GLY A 158 15.87 -2.17 -22.67
CA GLY A 158 16.01 -2.61 -24.07
C GLY A 158 15.12 -1.87 -25.09
N ALA A 159 15.45 -2.04 -26.37
CA ALA A 159 14.74 -1.40 -27.50
C ALA A 159 13.34 -1.97 -27.78
N TYR A 160 13.01 -3.15 -27.22
CA TYR A 160 11.79 -3.93 -27.49
C TYR A 160 11.16 -4.54 -26.23
N GLY A 161 11.19 -3.84 -25.09
CA GLY A 161 10.53 -4.36 -23.90
C GLY A 161 9.04 -4.61 -24.15
N GLU A 162 8.62 -5.88 -24.21
CA GLU A 162 7.26 -6.28 -24.53
C GLU A 162 6.35 -6.10 -23.31
N VAL A 163 5.54 -5.04 -23.34
CA VAL A 163 4.50 -4.84 -22.34
C VAL A 163 3.27 -5.66 -22.74
N SER A 164 2.85 -6.57 -21.85
CA SER A 164 1.63 -7.35 -22.04
C SER A 164 0.42 -6.41 -22.16
N SER A 165 -0.32 -6.52 -23.27
CA SER A 165 -1.56 -5.77 -23.49
C SER A 165 -2.61 -6.11 -22.42
N GLN A 166 -2.71 -7.38 -22.04
CA GLN A 166 -3.59 -7.84 -20.96
C GLN A 166 -3.28 -7.15 -19.64
N ALA A 167 -2.00 -6.97 -19.30
CA ALA A 167 -1.61 -6.28 -18.07
C ALA A 167 -1.99 -4.79 -18.09
N ALA A 168 -1.83 -4.12 -19.23
CA ALA A 168 -2.19 -2.72 -19.38
C ALA A 168 -3.71 -2.48 -19.26
N PHE A 169 -4.53 -3.35 -19.86
CA PHE A 169 -5.99 -3.27 -19.70
C PHE A 169 -6.43 -3.70 -18.29
N ALA A 170 -5.79 -4.70 -17.70
CA ALA A 170 -6.07 -5.12 -16.33
C ALA A 170 -5.76 -3.99 -15.33
N SER A 171 -4.64 -3.27 -15.47
CA SER A 171 -4.35 -2.14 -14.57
C SER A 171 -5.35 -0.99 -14.73
N CYS A 172 -5.80 -0.71 -15.95
CA CYS A 172 -6.85 0.27 -16.20
C CYS A 172 -8.18 -0.15 -15.54
N GLY A 173 -8.57 -1.42 -15.68
CA GLY A 173 -9.75 -1.97 -15.02
C GLY A 173 -9.66 -1.91 -13.50
N LEU A 174 -8.52 -2.31 -12.93
CA LEU A 174 -8.26 -2.25 -11.50
C LEU A 174 -8.32 -0.82 -10.94
N LEU A 175 -7.69 0.14 -11.64
CA LEU A 175 -7.77 1.56 -11.27
C LEU A 175 -9.21 2.07 -11.30
N THR A 176 -9.96 1.74 -12.36
CA THR A 176 -11.35 2.17 -12.51
C THR A 176 -12.20 1.60 -11.38
N LEU A 177 -12.04 0.31 -11.07
CA LEU A 177 -12.77 -0.36 -10.00
C LEU A 177 -12.47 0.23 -8.62
N ILE A 178 -11.21 0.49 -8.30
CA ILE A 178 -10.87 1.06 -6.99
C ILE A 178 -11.35 2.50 -6.85
N VAL A 179 -11.25 3.31 -7.91
CA VAL A 179 -11.78 4.68 -7.91
C VAL A 179 -13.29 4.67 -7.71
N ILE A 180 -14.03 3.80 -8.40
CA ILE A 180 -15.48 3.67 -8.19
C ILE A 180 -15.78 3.22 -6.77
N ALA A 181 -15.06 2.23 -6.25
CA ALA A 181 -15.26 1.74 -4.89
C ALA A 181 -15.04 2.84 -3.86
N GLU A 182 -13.98 3.63 -3.98
CA GLU A 182 -13.70 4.76 -3.08
C GLU A 182 -14.74 5.88 -3.20
N LEU A 183 -15.17 6.24 -4.42
CA LEU A 183 -16.21 7.26 -4.59
C LEU A 183 -17.58 6.83 -4.06
N VAL A 184 -17.89 5.53 -4.09
CA VAL A 184 -19.19 4.99 -3.64
C VAL A 184 -19.19 4.67 -2.14
N PHE A 185 -18.11 4.10 -1.62
CA PHE A 185 -18.05 3.56 -0.24
C PHE A 185 -17.12 4.35 0.68
N GLY A 186 -16.26 5.20 0.15
CA GLY A 186 -15.13 5.82 0.84
C GLY A 186 -15.45 6.93 1.83
N GLY A 187 -16.70 7.01 2.31
CA GLY A 187 -17.08 7.88 3.41
C GLY A 187 -16.89 9.38 3.15
N GLY A 188 -16.99 9.84 1.91
CA GLY A 188 -17.05 11.27 1.57
C GLY A 188 -18.13 12.02 2.34
#